data_AF-A0A077NKR9-F1
#
_entry.id   AF-A0A077NKR9-F1
#
_cell.length_a   1.000
_cell.length_b   1.000
_cell.length_c   1.000
_cell.angle_alpha   90.00
_cell.angle_beta   90.00
_cell.angle_gamma   90.00
#
_symmetry.space_group_name_H-M   'P 1'
#
loop_
_entity.id
_entity.type
_entity.pdbx_description
1 polymer ?
#
loop_
_entity_poly.entity_id
_entity_poly.type
_entity_poly.pdbx_seq_one_letter_code
_entity_poly.pdbx_strand_id
1 'polypeptide(L)'
;MSGQCIICKRIADKVIGIRLRRELDKLSAIWAPNTKAYLCDEHAAIGYDIDIAFTPRSDKTIKTSVTSGNNPPITRIHSISKPVNWDDE
;
A
#
# COMPACT_ATOMS: atom_id res chain seq x y z
N MET A 1 -11.26 3.76 -9.79
CA MET A 1 -11.28 2.30 -9.55
C MET A 1 -11.95 2.09 -8.20
N SER A 2 -13.07 1.39 -8.18
CA SER A 2 -13.77 0.97 -6.96
C SER A 2 -13.47 -0.50 -6.66
N GLY A 3 -13.50 -0.87 -5.39
CA GLY A 3 -13.34 -2.25 -4.90
C GLY A 3 -14.34 -2.54 -3.78
N GLN A 4 -14.20 -3.71 -3.15
CA GLN A 4 -14.96 -4.02 -1.95
C GLN A 4 -14.21 -3.53 -0.71
N CYS A 5 -14.96 -2.97 0.24
CA CYS A 5 -14.45 -2.61 1.55
C CYS A 5 -13.85 -3.86 2.21
N ILE A 6 -12.61 -3.77 2.66
CA ILE A 6 -11.91 -4.90 3.27
C ILE A 6 -12.62 -5.42 4.54
N ILE A 7 -13.35 -4.54 5.23
CA ILE A 7 -14.05 -4.81 6.49
C ILE A 7 -15.46 -5.38 6.25
N CYS A 8 -16.31 -4.67 5.51
CA CYS A 8 -17.74 -4.98 5.38
C CYS A 8 -18.20 -5.39 3.98
N LYS A 9 -17.29 -5.52 3.01
CA LYS A 9 -17.54 -5.93 1.62
C LYS A 9 -18.46 -5.02 0.79
N ARG A 10 -19.00 -3.92 1.33
CA ARG A 10 -19.69 -2.87 0.56
C ARG A 10 -18.78 -2.24 -0.50
N ILE A 11 -19.37 -1.62 -1.52
CA ILE A 11 -18.61 -0.86 -2.52
C ILE A 11 -17.80 0.24 -1.83
N ALA A 12 -16.54 0.37 -2.22
CA ALA A 12 -15.54 1.24 -1.62
C ALA A 12 -14.65 1.86 -2.69
N ASP A 13 -14.23 3.09 -2.47
CA ASP A 13 -13.42 3.89 -3.40
C ASP A 13 -12.17 4.50 -2.74
N LYS A 14 -12.10 4.51 -1.40
CA LYS A 14 -10.92 4.98 -0.65
C LYS A 14 -9.91 3.86 -0.60
N VAL A 15 -8.78 4.03 -1.27
CA VAL A 15 -7.76 2.97 -1.38
C VAL A 15 -6.61 3.20 -0.40
N ILE A 16 -6.21 2.12 0.28
CA ILE A 16 -5.06 2.13 1.17
C ILE A 16 -3.78 2.01 0.33
N GLY A 17 -2.86 2.94 0.53
CA GLY A 17 -1.55 2.95 -0.15
C GLY A 17 -0.42 2.99 0.86
N ILE A 18 0.69 2.34 0.54
CA ILE A 18 1.95 2.47 1.28
C ILE A 18 2.89 3.25 0.38
N ARG A 19 3.57 4.26 0.92
CA ARG A 19 4.49 5.11 0.16
C ARG A 19 5.79 5.30 0.92
N LEU A 20 6.91 4.95 0.29
CA LEU A 20 8.23 5.34 0.76
C LEU A 20 8.64 6.63 0.06
N ARG A 21 9.10 7.62 0.83
CA ARG A 21 9.53 8.92 0.33
C ARG A 21 10.96 9.19 0.77
N ARG A 22 11.65 10.02 0.00
CA ARG A 22 12.88 10.68 0.44
C ARG A 22 12.50 12.06 0.95
N GLU A 23 12.71 12.31 2.24
CA GLU A 23 12.30 13.59 2.86
C GLU A 23 13.11 14.79 2.37
N LEU A 24 14.38 14.55 2.00
CA LEU A 24 15.30 15.60 1.54
C LEU A 24 14.86 16.27 0.23
N ASP A 25 14.20 15.54 -0.68
CA ASP A 25 13.80 16.04 -2.00
C ASP A 25 12.34 16.52 -2.02
N LYS A 26 11.73 16.68 -0.84
CA LYS A 26 10.36 17.17 -0.55
C LYS A 26 9.19 16.52 -1.28
N LEU A 27 9.35 15.73 -2.34
CA LEU A 27 8.23 15.25 -3.16
C LEU A 27 8.45 13.91 -3.89
N SER A 28 9.68 13.38 -4.00
CA SER A 28 9.93 12.12 -4.71
C SER A 28 9.50 10.91 -3.87
N ALA A 29 8.47 10.18 -4.33
CA ALA A 29 8.24 8.82 -3.84
C ALA A 29 9.35 7.93 -4.40
N ILE A 30 10.01 7.14 -3.56
CA ILE A 30 10.87 6.05 -4.04
C ILE A 30 9.99 4.98 -4.68
N TRP A 31 8.89 4.65 -4.01
CA TRP A 31 7.84 3.78 -4.53
C TRP A 31 6.53 4.07 -3.80
N ALA A 32 5.41 3.75 -4.46
CA ALA A 32 4.06 3.97 -3.93
C ALA A 32 3.08 2.88 -4.40
N PRO A 33 3.27 1.60 -4.01
CA PRO A 33 2.34 0.55 -4.37
C PRO A 33 0.97 0.81 -3.74
N ASN A 34 -0.06 0.77 -4.58
CA ASN A 34 -1.45 0.72 -4.13
C ASN A 34 -1.75 -0.71 -3.66
N THR A 35 -2.32 -0.89 -2.47
CA THR A 35 -2.47 -2.24 -1.88
C THR A 35 -3.68 -3.02 -2.42
N LYS A 36 -4.57 -2.37 -3.17
CA LYS A 36 -5.92 -2.85 -3.53
C LYS A 36 -6.82 -3.19 -2.33
N ALA A 37 -6.47 -2.78 -1.12
CA ALA A 37 -7.40 -2.76 -0.01
C ALA A 37 -8.18 -1.44 -0.04
N TYR A 38 -9.51 -1.53 0.05
CA TYR A 38 -10.41 -0.38 -0.03
C TYR A 38 -11.23 -0.22 1.25
N LEU A 39 -11.65 1.01 1.53
CA LEU A 39 -12.58 1.38 2.61
C LEU A 39 -13.76 2.16 2.04
N CYS A 40 -14.97 1.86 2.53
CA CYS A 40 -16.14 2.72 2.30
C CYS A 40 -16.07 3.94 3.24
N ASP A 41 -16.87 4.97 3.00
CA ASP A 41 -16.80 6.24 3.75
C ASP A 41 -16.91 6.06 5.27
N GLU A 42 -17.83 5.20 5.73
CA GLU A 42 -18.02 4.92 7.15
C GLU A 42 -16.76 4.38 7.82
N HIS A 43 -16.09 3.40 7.19
CA HIS A 43 -14.86 2.83 7.72
C HIS A 43 -13.66 3.75 7.47
N ALA A 44 -13.68 4.59 6.44
CA ALA A 44 -12.61 5.57 6.23
C ALA A 44 -12.58 6.67 7.32
N ALA A 45 -13.68 6.85 8.07
CA ALA A 45 -13.85 7.91 9.07
C ALA A 45 -13.57 7.47 10.53
N ILE A 46 -13.10 6.24 10.76
CA ILE A 46 -12.80 5.72 12.11
C ILE A 46 -11.29 5.60 12.36
N GLY A 47 -10.91 5.38 13.62
CA GLY A 47 -9.53 5.11 14.03
C GLY A 47 -9.08 3.67 13.72
N TYR A 48 -7.77 3.50 13.52
CA TYR A 48 -7.15 2.20 13.24
C TYR A 48 -5.83 2.06 14.00
N ASP A 49 -5.64 0.90 14.62
CA ASP A 49 -4.31 0.41 14.99
C ASP A 49 -3.68 -0.25 13.75
N ILE A 50 -2.46 0.16 13.40
CA ILE A 50 -1.78 -0.28 12.18
C ILE A 50 -0.40 -0.82 12.53
N ASP A 51 -0.26 -2.15 12.49
CA ASP A 51 1.03 -2.83 12.64
C ASP A 51 1.70 -3.04 11.27
N ILE A 52 2.97 -2.63 11.17
CA ILE A 52 3.74 -2.75 9.92
C ILE A 52 5.01 -3.55 10.18
N ALA A 53 5.14 -4.70 9.51
CA ALA A 53 6.35 -5.51 9.52
C ALA A 53 7.10 -5.35 8.19
N PHE A 54 8.37 -4.91 8.25
CA PHE A 54 9.26 -4.86 7.10
C PHE A 54 10.13 -6.11 7.03
N THR A 55 9.99 -6.86 5.94
CA THR A 55 10.84 -8.02 5.64
C THR A 55 11.56 -7.77 4.31
N PRO A 56 12.90 -7.64 4.31
CA PRO A 56 13.66 -7.48 3.07
C PRO A 56 13.40 -8.65 2.12
N ARG A 57 13.35 -8.34 0.82
CA ARG A 57 13.21 -9.34 -0.24
C ARG A 57 14.44 -9.28 -1.14
N SER A 58 14.79 -10.42 -1.72
CA SER A 58 15.90 -10.54 -2.67
C SER A 58 15.51 -10.18 -4.11
N ASP A 59 14.20 -10.08 -4.40
CA ASP A 59 13.67 -9.59 -5.65
C ASP A 59 13.39 -8.07 -5.57
N LYS A 60 13.57 -7.32 -6.66
CA LYS A 60 13.26 -5.87 -6.74
C LYS A 60 11.74 -5.63 -6.75
N THR A 61 11.02 -6.21 -5.80
CA THR A 61 9.57 -6.15 -5.69
C THR A 61 9.15 -5.77 -4.28
N ILE A 62 7.96 -5.20 -4.18
CA ILE A 62 7.29 -4.91 -2.92
C ILE A 62 6.04 -5.78 -2.89
N LYS A 63 5.95 -6.64 -1.87
CA LYS A 63 4.75 -7.39 -1.56
C LYS A 63 4.01 -6.70 -0.43
N THR A 64 2.81 -6.21 -0.71
CA THR A 64 1.90 -5.71 0.33
C THR A 64 0.88 -6.80 0.64
N SER A 65 0.66 -7.08 1.93
CA SER A 65 -0.37 -7.98 2.42
C SER A 65 -1.23 -7.20 3.41
N VAL A 66 -2.50 -6.97 3.09
CA VAL A 66 -3.42 -6.18 3.94
C VAL A 66 -4.56 -7.08 4.40
N THR A 67 -4.76 -7.16 5.70
CA THR A 67 -5.80 -7.96 6.37
C THR A 67 -6.72 -7.07 7.19
N SER A 68 -7.93 -7.57 7.47
CA SER A 68 -8.85 -6.95 8.41
C SER A 68 -9.49 -8.04 9.26
N GLY A 69 -9.15 -8.09 10.55
CA GLY A 69 -9.57 -9.17 11.46
C GLY A 69 -9.17 -10.54 10.91
N ASN A 70 -10.11 -11.49 10.91
CA ASN A 70 -9.88 -12.86 10.46
C ASN A 70 -10.09 -13.08 8.94
N ASN A 71 -10.18 -12.01 8.14
CA ASN A 71 -10.33 -12.13 6.70
C ASN A 71 -9.02 -12.53 6.01
N PRO A 72 -9.08 -13.26 4.89
CA PRO A 72 -7.90 -13.57 4.11
C PRO A 72 -7.20 -12.29 3.60
N PRO A 73 -5.86 -12.24 3.59
CA PRO A 73 -5.09 -11.09 3.16
C PRO A 73 -5.29 -10.77 1.68
N ILE A 74 -5.49 -9.50 1.37
CA ILE A 74 -5.32 -8.98 0.02
C ILE A 74 -3.81 -8.80 -0.22
N THR A 75 -3.26 -9.61 -1.12
CA THR A 75 -1.84 -9.58 -1.47
C THR A 75 -1.64 -8.92 -2.83
N ARG A 76 -0.65 -8.02 -2.93
CA ARG A 76 -0.22 -7.45 -4.19
C ARG A 76 1.30 -7.41 -4.27
N ILE A 77 1.84 -7.73 -5.45
CA ILE A 77 3.25 -7.58 -5.77
C ILE A 77 3.40 -6.42 -6.75
N HIS A 78 4.38 -5.56 -6.50
CA HIS A 78 4.72 -4.42 -7.35
C HIS A 78 6.22 -4.41 -7.62
N SER A 79 6.62 -4.44 -8.89
CA SER A 79 8.03 -4.33 -9.29
C SER A 79 8.54 -2.90 -9.14
N ILE A 80 9.74 -2.75 -8.59
CA ILE A 80 10.44 -1.46 -8.48
C ILE A 80 11.15 -1.22 -9.82
N SER A 81 10.55 -0.43 -10.70
CA SER A 81 11.10 -0.17 -12.06
C SER A 81 12.21 0.87 -12.09
N LYS A 82 12.40 1.67 -11.04
CA LYS A 82 13.52 2.61 -10.87
C LYS A 82 14.08 2.51 -9.46
N PRO A 83 15.20 1.80 -9.22
CA PRO A 83 15.94 2.00 -7.97
C PRO A 83 16.40 3.46 -7.97
N VAL A 84 16.09 4.16 -6.89
CA VAL A 84 16.40 5.58 -6.75
C VAL A 84 17.91 5.72 -6.55
N ASN A 85 18.61 5.91 -7.66
CA ASN A 85 19.98 6.39 -7.89
C ASN A 85 20.47 5.83 -9.23
N TRP A 86 19.82 6.20 -10.33
CA TRP A 86 20.53 6.24 -11.60
C TRP A 86 20.84 7.72 -11.80
N ASP A 87 22.08 8.09 -11.51
CA ASP A 87 22.63 9.28 -12.15
C ASP A 87 22.53 8.97 -13.66
N ASP A 88 21.65 9.70 -14.35
CA ASP A 88 21.68 9.73 -15.81
C ASP A 88 23.02 10.40 -16.16
N GLU A 89 24.00 9.59 -16.56
CA GLU A 89 25.27 10.06 -17.14
C GLU A 89 25.02 10.86 -18.43
#